data_AF-D9SEL2-F1
#
_entry.id   AF-D9SEL2-F1
#
_cell.length_a   1.000
_cell.length_b   1.000
_cell.length_c   1.000
_cell.angle_alpha   90.00
_cell.angle_beta   90.00
_cell.angle_gamma   90.00
#
_symmetry.space_group_name_H-M   'P 1'
#
loop_
_entity.id
_entity.type
_entity.pdbx_description
1 polymer ?
#
loop_
_entity_poly.entity_id
_entity_poly.type
_entity_poly.pdbx_seq_one_letter_code
_entity_poly.pdbx_strand_id
1 'polypeptide(L)'
;MPTLKTFDGYKRTTFSFNEGWKDDDVHEYVGKFRILKIRRIAEIDTANGEAEGRIYTVAAPKDVSKADVINVLQGAFTRHCRCEHDCCGHLLIGVSSIRRTKRREWLVEVARRYNV
;
A
#
# COMPACT_ATOMS: atom_id res chain seq x y z
N MET A 1 5.82 -3.30 -4.30
CA MET A 1 4.43 -3.05 -4.74
C MET A 1 4.01 -4.18 -5.66
N PRO A 2 2.78 -4.69 -5.54
CA PRO A 2 2.34 -5.75 -6.43
C PRO A 2 2.23 -5.22 -7.86
N THR A 3 3.00 -5.83 -8.75
CA THR A 3 2.95 -5.64 -10.21
C THR A 3 2.25 -6.81 -10.91
N LEU A 4 2.07 -7.91 -10.18
CA LEU A 4 1.35 -9.09 -10.61
C LEU A 4 -0.16 -8.82 -10.65
N LYS A 5 -0.85 -9.49 -11.58
CA LYS A 5 -2.31 -9.46 -11.70
C LYS A 5 -2.99 -9.87 -10.39
N THR A 6 -2.36 -10.71 -9.59
CA THR A 6 -2.84 -11.16 -8.27
C THR A 6 -1.73 -11.15 -7.23
N PHE A 7 -2.10 -10.99 -5.96
CA PHE A 7 -1.18 -11.11 -4.82
C PHE A 7 -1.88 -11.75 -3.63
N ASP A 8 -1.08 -12.40 -2.77
CA ASP A 8 -1.57 -12.95 -1.51
C ASP A 8 -1.67 -11.84 -0.46
N GLY A 9 -2.85 -11.72 0.14
CA GLY A 9 -3.16 -10.70 1.12
C GLY A 9 -2.91 -11.22 2.53
N TYR A 10 -2.08 -10.50 3.26
CA TYR A 10 -1.76 -10.78 4.65
C TYR A 10 -2.13 -9.58 5.52
N LYS A 11 -2.91 -9.80 6.58
CA LYS A 11 -3.18 -8.74 7.56
C LYS A 11 -2.09 -8.77 8.63
N ARG A 12 -1.57 -7.61 8.96
CA ARG A 12 -0.64 -7.43 10.08
C ARG A 12 -1.43 -7.47 11.38
N THR A 13 -1.06 -8.40 12.26
CA THR A 13 -1.76 -8.69 13.53
C THR A 13 -1.06 -8.13 14.75
N THR A 14 0.27 -7.98 14.68
CA THR A 14 1.07 -7.29 15.70
C THR A 14 1.63 -5.98 15.15
N PHE A 15 1.91 -5.03 16.05
CA PHE A 15 2.44 -3.70 15.70
C PHE A 15 3.69 -3.39 16.52
N SER A 16 4.57 -4.38 16.67
CA SER A 16 5.78 -4.27 17.47
C SER A 16 6.86 -3.43 16.79
N PHE A 17 6.81 -3.33 15.45
CA PHE A 17 7.80 -2.62 14.66
C PHE A 17 7.24 -1.38 13.97
N ASN A 18 8.10 -0.46 13.54
CA ASN A 18 7.67 0.64 12.67
C ASN A 18 7.40 0.15 11.24
N GLU A 19 6.87 1.01 10.38
CA GLU A 19 6.51 0.64 9.00
C GLU A 19 7.69 0.16 8.13
N GLY A 20 8.94 0.52 8.44
CA GLY A 20 10.12 0.05 7.73
C GLY A 20 10.44 -1.42 8.02
N TRP A 21 10.18 -1.83 9.26
CA TRP A 21 10.42 -3.16 9.81
C TRP A 21 9.14 -3.99 9.97
N LYS A 22 8.02 -3.52 9.41
CA LYS A 22 6.71 -4.17 9.59
C LYS A 22 6.67 -5.63 9.15
N ASP A 23 7.54 -6.04 8.22
CA ASP A 23 7.57 -7.43 7.72
C ASP A 23 7.99 -8.42 8.82
N ASP A 24 8.60 -7.94 9.92
CA ASP A 24 8.98 -8.74 11.08
C ASP A 24 7.84 -8.91 12.09
N ASP A 25 6.68 -8.25 11.87
CA ASP A 25 5.47 -8.54 12.63
C ASP A 25 4.79 -9.84 12.20
N VAL A 26 3.88 -10.30 13.06
CA VAL A 26 3.04 -11.46 12.77
C VAL A 26 1.96 -11.09 11.76
N HIS A 27 1.86 -11.91 10.71
CA HIS A 27 0.92 -11.74 9.63
C HIS A 27 0.03 -12.96 9.49
N GLU A 28 -1.27 -12.71 9.28
CA GLU A 28 -2.25 -13.76 9.03
C GLU A 28 -2.72 -13.69 7.58
N TYR A 29 -2.79 -14.84 6.91
CA TYR A 29 -3.28 -14.91 5.53
C TYR A 29 -4.80 -14.66 5.48
N VAL A 30 -5.21 -13.74 4.60
CA VAL A 30 -6.61 -13.30 4.47
C VAL A 30 -7.23 -13.72 3.13
N GLY A 31 -6.40 -14.08 2.14
CA GLY A 31 -6.85 -14.54 0.83
C GLY A 31 -6.17 -13.85 -0.33
N LYS A 32 -6.51 -14.26 -1.54
CA LYS A 32 -5.91 -13.73 -2.78
C LYS A 32 -6.65 -12.50 -3.30
N PHE A 33 -5.90 -11.43 -3.51
CA PHE A 33 -6.35 -10.17 -4.09
C PHE A 33 -5.96 -10.10 -5.56
N ARG A 34 -6.69 -9.29 -6.34
CA ARG A 34 -6.43 -9.11 -7.77
C ARG A 34 -6.37 -7.65 -8.14
N ILE A 35 -5.28 -7.22 -8.78
CA ILE A 35 -5.19 -5.89 -9.39
C ILE A 35 -5.97 -5.95 -10.71
N LEU A 36 -7.01 -5.13 -10.81
CA LEU A 36 -7.87 -5.02 -11.98
C LEU A 36 -7.36 -3.95 -12.95
N LYS A 37 -6.92 -2.81 -12.42
CA LYS A 37 -6.47 -1.67 -13.20
C LYS A 37 -5.42 -0.88 -12.43
N ILE A 38 -4.48 -0.30 -13.15
CA ILE A 38 -3.50 0.65 -12.63
C ILE A 38 -3.61 1.93 -13.48
N ARG A 39 -3.66 3.08 -12.84
CA ARG A 39 -3.63 4.40 -13.49
C ARG A 39 -2.49 5.21 -12.89
N ARG A 40 -1.78 5.97 -13.72
CA ARG A 40 -0.85 7.00 -13.23
C ARG A 40 -1.66 8.26 -12.90
N ILE A 41 -1.29 8.94 -11.84
CA ILE A 41 -1.71 10.32 -11.59
C ILE A 41 -0.61 11.18 -12.19
N ALA A 42 -0.95 12.01 -13.19
CA ALA A 42 0.03 12.91 -13.79
C ALA A 42 0.39 14.03 -12.80
N GLU A 43 1.70 14.32 -12.71
CA GLU A 43 2.37 15.49 -12.12
C GLU A 43 1.67 16.17 -10.93
N ILE A 44 2.12 15.84 -9.73
CA ILE A 44 2.12 16.78 -8.61
C ILE A 44 3.46 17.50 -8.71
N ASP A 45 3.42 18.81 -8.98
CA ASP A 45 4.51 19.79 -9.02
C ASP A 45 5.94 19.24 -8.81
N THR A 46 6.71 19.23 -9.89
CA THR A 46 8.07 18.67 -10.00
C THR A 46 9.17 19.57 -9.44
N ALA A 47 8.84 20.67 -8.77
CA ALA A 47 9.84 21.61 -8.26
C ALA A 47 10.77 21.03 -7.15
N ASN A 48 10.36 19.97 -6.44
CA ASN A 48 11.06 19.45 -5.26
C ASN A 48 11.46 17.95 -5.32
N GLY A 49 11.58 17.36 -6.51
CA GLY A 49 11.98 15.96 -6.67
C GLY A 49 10.78 15.00 -6.65
N GLU A 50 10.59 14.33 -7.79
CA GLU A 50 9.33 13.71 -8.22
C GLU A 50 8.70 12.70 -7.23
N ALA A 51 7.39 12.86 -7.08
CA ALA A 51 6.48 12.02 -6.31
C ALA A 51 5.40 11.43 -7.24
N GLU A 52 5.75 10.51 -8.15
CA GLU A 52 4.75 9.88 -9.02
C GLU A 52 3.65 9.17 -8.21
N GLY A 53 2.39 9.54 -8.47
CA GLY A 53 1.21 8.89 -7.89
C GLY A 53 0.63 7.78 -8.78
N ARG A 54 0.08 6.74 -8.17
CA ARG A 54 -0.66 5.66 -8.87
C ARG A 54 -1.97 5.34 -8.19
N ILE A 55 -3.01 5.08 -8.98
CA ILE A 55 -4.28 4.55 -8.50
C ILE A 55 -4.42 3.10 -8.93
N TYR A 56 -4.59 2.22 -7.96
CA TYR A 56 -4.83 0.80 -8.16
C TYR A 56 -6.31 0.50 -7.93
N THR A 57 -6.95 -0.17 -8.88
CA THR A 57 -8.25 -0.81 -8.66
C THR A 57 -8.01 -2.26 -8.29
N VAL A 58 -8.45 -2.67 -7.11
CA VAL A 58 -8.18 -3.99 -6.53
C VAL A 58 -9.49 -4.70 -6.21
N ALA A 59 -9.57 -5.97 -6.59
CA ALA A 59 -10.61 -6.88 -6.15
C ALA A 59 -10.16 -7.66 -4.91
N ALA A 60 -10.97 -7.59 -3.85
CA ALA A 60 -10.79 -8.35 -2.62
C ALA A 60 -11.43 -9.76 -2.71
N PRO A 61 -10.93 -10.72 -1.92
CA PRO A 61 -11.58 -12.02 -1.71
C PRO A 61 -13.02 -11.88 -1.18
N LYS A 62 -13.79 -12.97 -1.26
CA LYS A 62 -15.13 -13.03 -0.64
C LYS A 62 -14.97 -13.16 0.87
N ASP A 63 -15.99 -12.72 1.61
CA ASP A 63 -16.15 -12.95 3.05
C ASP A 63 -15.03 -12.41 3.96
N VAL A 64 -14.24 -11.46 3.44
CA VAL A 64 -13.25 -10.72 4.23
C VAL A 64 -13.85 -9.41 4.72
N SER A 65 -13.58 -9.10 5.99
CA SER A 65 -14.08 -7.87 6.60
C SER A 65 -13.50 -6.63 5.93
N LYS A 66 -14.23 -5.52 5.99
CA LYS A 66 -13.74 -4.23 5.47
C LYS A 66 -12.43 -3.81 6.15
N ALA A 67 -12.30 -4.03 7.46
CA ALA A 67 -11.10 -3.68 8.21
C ALA A 67 -9.89 -4.49 7.74
N ASP A 68 -10.05 -5.79 7.55
CA ASP A 68 -8.96 -6.66 7.06
C ASP A 68 -8.53 -6.29 5.65
N VAL A 69 -9.48 -5.97 4.76
CA VAL A 69 -9.13 -5.47 3.41
C VAL A 69 -8.31 -4.20 3.50
N ILE A 70 -8.71 -3.23 4.33
CA ILE A 70 -7.96 -1.97 4.49
C ILE A 70 -6.55 -2.26 5.03
N ASN A 71 -6.42 -3.10 6.05
CA ASN A 71 -5.14 -3.49 6.64
C ASN A 71 -4.22 -4.13 5.59
N VAL A 72 -4.72 -5.12 4.84
CA VAL A 72 -3.97 -5.78 3.77
C VAL A 72 -3.51 -4.78 2.71
N LEU A 73 -4.41 -3.90 2.24
CA LEU A 73 -4.07 -2.92 1.21
C LEU A 73 -3.07 -1.89 1.73
N GLN A 74 -3.22 -1.43 2.98
CA GLN A 74 -2.25 -0.54 3.61
C GLN A 74 -0.88 -1.21 3.68
N GLY A 75 -0.82 -2.45 4.13
CA GLY A 75 0.40 -3.25 4.22
C GLY A 75 1.06 -3.47 2.86
N ALA A 76 0.32 -3.95 1.87
CA ALA A 76 0.84 -4.34 0.57
C ALA A 76 1.35 -3.16 -0.30
N PHE A 77 0.76 -1.97 -0.12
CA PHE A 77 1.08 -0.79 -0.92
C PHE A 77 1.97 0.23 -0.21
N THR A 78 2.22 0.07 1.09
CA THR A 78 3.17 0.91 1.85
C THR A 78 4.55 0.27 1.87
N ARG A 79 5.60 1.05 1.65
CA ARG A 79 7.00 0.63 1.83
C ARG A 79 7.80 1.80 2.39
N HIS A 80 8.33 1.63 3.60
CA HIS A 80 9.19 2.63 4.23
C HIS A 80 10.64 2.15 4.31
N CYS A 81 11.56 3.09 4.51
CA CYS A 81 12.96 2.80 4.77
C CYS A 81 13.14 2.15 6.15
N ARG A 82 14.18 1.33 6.29
CA ARG A 82 14.59 0.69 7.55
C ARG A 82 15.62 1.48 8.34
N CYS A 83 16.02 2.65 7.85
CA CYS A 83 16.99 3.50 8.53
C CYS A 83 16.44 3.95 9.88
N GLU A 84 17.33 4.08 10.86
CA GLU A 84 17.01 4.54 12.22
C GLU A 84 16.66 6.03 12.28
N HIS A 85 16.95 6.78 11.20
CA HIS A 85 16.75 8.22 11.12
C HIS A 85 15.62 8.61 10.18
N ASP A 86 14.80 9.56 10.65
CA ASP A 86 13.62 10.06 9.96
C ASP A 86 13.93 10.91 8.71
N CYS A 87 15.20 11.26 8.43
CA CYS A 87 15.59 12.11 7.29
C CYS A 87 16.70 11.49 6.44
N CYS A 88 16.59 10.19 6.12
CA CYS A 88 17.62 9.47 5.38
C CYS A 88 17.59 9.67 3.85
N GLY A 89 16.69 10.50 3.32
CA GLY A 89 16.61 10.79 1.89
C GLY A 89 16.13 9.64 1.01
N HIS A 90 15.62 8.56 1.61
CA HIS A 90 15.10 7.43 0.86
C HIS A 90 13.68 7.68 0.34
N LEU A 91 13.40 7.11 -0.83
CA LEU A 91 12.07 7.10 -1.42
C LEU A 91 11.13 6.20 -0.61
N LEU A 92 10.09 6.81 -0.03
CA LEU A 92 8.98 6.13 0.62
C LEU A 92 7.82 5.97 -0.34
N ILE A 93 7.08 4.89 -0.16
CA ILE A 93 5.82 4.62 -0.86
C ILE A 93 4.74 4.52 0.20
N GLY A 94 3.72 5.36 0.10
CA GLY A 94 2.64 5.42 1.09
C GLY A 94 1.28 5.44 0.43
N VAL A 95 0.31 4.77 1.05
CA VAL A 95 -1.08 4.85 0.65
C VAL A 95 -1.67 6.18 1.12
N SER A 96 -2.16 7.00 0.18
CA SER A 96 -2.83 8.27 0.50
C SER A 96 -4.31 8.06 0.82
N SER A 97 -4.98 7.15 0.10
CA SER A 97 -6.39 6.85 0.32
C SER A 97 -6.75 5.42 -0.07
N ILE A 98 -7.70 4.85 0.68
CA ILE A 98 -8.32 3.56 0.37
C ILE A 98 -9.84 3.77 0.39
N ARG A 99 -10.50 3.55 -0.75
CA ARG A 99 -11.96 3.63 -0.83
C ARG A 99 -12.57 2.41 -1.49
N ARG A 100 -13.71 1.96 -0.96
CA ARG A 100 -14.53 0.94 -1.61
C ARG A 100 -15.37 1.59 -2.71
N THR A 101 -15.28 1.08 -3.94
CA THR A 101 -16.11 1.56 -5.05
C THR A 101 -17.36 0.71 -5.23
N LYS A 102 -17.23 -0.61 -5.14
CA LYS A 102 -18.33 -1.58 -5.33
C LYS A 102 -18.13 -2.80 -4.43
N ARG A 103 -19.01 -3.80 -4.55
CA ARG A 103 -18.84 -5.08 -3.85
C ARG A 103 -17.49 -5.69 -4.24
N ARG A 104 -16.60 -5.83 -3.24
CA ARG A 104 -15.24 -6.37 -3.36
C ARG A 104 -14.28 -5.54 -4.21
N GLU A 105 -14.66 -4.37 -4.70
CA GLU A 105 -13.77 -3.52 -5.49
C GLU A 105 -13.34 -2.28 -4.69
N TRP A 106 -12.04 -2.01 -4.72
CA TRP A 106 -11.38 -0.99 -3.94
C TRP A 106 -10.46 -0.16 -4.82
N LEU A 107 -10.42 1.14 -4.60
CA LEU A 107 -9.41 2.02 -5.13
C LEU A 107 -8.38 2.31 -4.03
N VAL A 108 -7.12 2.18 -4.39
CA VAL A 108 -5.97 2.47 -3.54
C VAL A 108 -5.12 3.50 -4.25
N GLU A 109 -5.04 4.68 -3.68
CA GLU A 109 -4.18 5.75 -4.18
C GLU A 109 -2.86 5.67 -3.44
N VAL A 110 -1.77 5.66 -4.20
CA VAL A 110 -0.44 5.48 -3.68
C VAL A 110 0.43 6.62 -4.18
N ALA A 111 1.08 7.29 -3.24
CA ALA A 111 2.04 8.34 -3.49
C ALA A 111 3.46 7.83 -3.20
N ARG A 112 4.42 8.40 -3.92
CA ARG A 112 5.85 8.24 -3.63
C ARG A 112 6.35 9.56 -3.08
N ARG A 113 7.20 9.56 -2.07
CA ARG A 113 7.77 10.79 -1.51
C ARG A 113 9.16 10.52 -0.95
N TYR A 114 10.04 11.50 -0.99
CA TYR A 114 11.33 11.39 -0.31
C TYR A 114 11.17 11.77 1.17
N ASN A 115 11.88 11.06 2.04
CA ASN A 115 11.92 11.34 3.47
C ASN A 115 13.10 12.28 3.78
N VAL A 116 12.98 13.54 3.36
CA VAL A 116 13.93 14.63 3.64
C VAL A 116 13.22 15.78 4.34
#